data_AF-G7QBF3-F1
#
_entry.id   AF-G7QBF3-F1
#
_cell.length_a   1.000
_cell.length_b   1.000
_cell.length_c   1.000
_cell.angle_alpha   90.00
_cell.angle_beta   90.00
_cell.angle_gamma   90.00
#
_symmetry.space_group_name_H-M   'P 1'
#
loop_
_entity.id
_entity.type
_entity.pdbx_description
1 polymer ?
#
loop_
_entity_poly.entity_id
_entity_poly.type
_entity_poly.pdbx_seq_one_letter_code
_entity_poly.pdbx_strand_id
1 'polypeptide(L)'
;MHHFSACLLAVAVLCISSNGYAQPRLDRSTQFMGNCTAGSNVEQCDSREEICRRFVNAFSQPRASLAACRKACKKLGYRLPQRYASLRNCGNIITHGAALCEQECYRKYRKQ
;
A
#
# COMPACT_ATOMS: atom_id res chain seq x y z
N MET A 1 13.22 11.98 -68.36
CA MET A 1 12.61 12.50 -67.12
C MET A 1 12.71 11.42 -66.06
N HIS A 2 13.76 11.51 -65.24
CA HIS A 2 14.02 10.59 -64.12
C HIS A 2 13.23 11.03 -62.88
N HIS A 3 13.06 10.09 -61.93
CA HIS A 3 12.52 10.22 -60.57
C HIS A 3 11.05 9.77 -60.33
N PHE A 4 10.77 8.48 -60.58
CA PHE A 4 9.77 7.73 -59.81
C PHE A 4 10.48 6.95 -58.68
N SER A 5 10.81 7.64 -57.58
CA SER A 5 11.26 6.98 -56.34
C SER A 5 11.15 7.97 -55.20
N ALA A 6 10.07 7.86 -54.44
CA ALA A 6 9.97 8.18 -53.01
C ALA A 6 8.48 8.37 -52.66
N CYS A 7 7.81 7.32 -52.20
CA CYS A 7 6.70 7.42 -51.23
C CYS A 7 6.16 6.04 -50.80
N LEU A 8 7.00 5.00 -50.77
CA LEU A 8 6.63 3.67 -50.26
C LEU A 8 6.96 3.49 -48.76
N LEU A 9 7.06 4.58 -47.99
CA LEU A 9 7.42 4.56 -46.56
C LEU A 9 6.47 5.42 -45.71
N ALA A 10 5.16 5.25 -45.86
CA ALA A 10 4.18 5.92 -45.00
C ALA A 10 3.07 4.99 -44.49
N VAL A 11 3.29 3.67 -44.46
CA VAL A 11 2.33 2.69 -43.90
C VAL A 11 3.07 1.75 -42.94
N ALA A 12 3.68 2.30 -41.90
CA ALA A 12 4.31 1.50 -40.83
C ALA A 12 4.25 2.17 -39.45
N VAL A 13 3.33 3.11 -39.22
CA VAL A 13 3.23 3.81 -37.92
C VAL A 13 1.78 3.94 -37.46
N LEU A 14 1.04 2.83 -37.37
CA LEU A 14 -0.26 2.83 -36.66
C LEU A 14 -0.53 1.56 -35.83
N CYS A 15 0.47 0.67 -35.66
CA CYS A 15 0.35 -0.54 -34.85
C CYS A 15 1.18 -0.50 -33.56
N ILE A 16 1.19 0.63 -32.83
CA ILE A 16 1.82 0.67 -31.50
C ILE A 16 0.80 1.14 -30.46
N SER A 17 0.30 0.14 -29.73
CA SER A 17 -0.23 0.19 -28.37
C SER A 17 -1.55 0.93 -28.12
N SER A 18 -2.64 0.20 -28.35
CA SER A 18 -3.75 0.09 -27.39
C SER A 18 -3.27 -0.56 -26.08
N ASN A 19 -2.27 0.00 -25.40
CA ASN A 19 -2.02 -0.33 -24.01
C ASN A 19 -2.99 0.52 -23.20
N GLY A 20 -4.14 -0.10 -22.87
CA GLY A 20 -5.09 0.45 -21.91
C GLY A 20 -4.33 1.02 -20.72
N TYR A 21 -4.72 2.21 -20.28
CA TYR A 21 -4.16 2.93 -19.15
C TYR A 21 -4.07 1.98 -17.94
N ALA A 22 -2.94 1.29 -17.80
CA ALA A 22 -2.61 0.57 -16.59
C ALA A 22 -2.36 1.67 -15.57
N GLN A 23 -3.37 1.97 -14.74
CA GLN A 23 -3.19 2.88 -13.62
C GLN A 23 -1.92 2.43 -12.88
N PRO A 24 -0.96 3.35 -12.61
CA PRO A 24 0.22 2.98 -11.86
C PRO A 24 -0.22 2.33 -10.56
N ARG A 25 0.16 1.05 -10.36
CA ARG A 25 -0.09 0.39 -9.08
C ARG A 25 0.63 1.21 -8.02
N LEU A 26 -0.14 1.81 -7.12
CA LEU A 26 0.40 2.47 -5.94
C LEU A 26 1.34 1.53 -5.20
N ASP A 27 2.44 2.08 -4.67
CA ASP A 27 3.29 1.32 -3.75
C ASP A 27 2.44 0.74 -2.61
N ARG A 28 2.79 -0.47 -2.16
CA ARG A 28 2.04 -1.19 -1.13
C ARG A 28 1.91 -0.35 0.15
N SER A 29 2.91 0.45 0.49
CA SER A 29 2.88 1.34 1.65
C SER A 29 1.86 2.46 1.46
N THR A 30 1.78 3.04 0.26
CA THR A 30 0.82 4.10 -0.06
C THR A 30 -0.62 3.57 -0.05
N GLN A 31 -0.84 2.38 -0.64
CA GLN A 31 -2.15 1.73 -0.60
C GLN A 31 -2.56 1.37 0.84
N PHE A 32 -1.62 0.86 1.65
CA PHE A 32 -1.86 0.62 3.06
C PHE A 32 -2.23 1.90 3.82
N MET A 33 -1.48 2.98 3.62
CA MET A 33 -1.72 4.26 4.27
C MET A 33 -3.14 4.75 3.99
N GLY A 34 -3.56 4.76 2.72
CA GLY A 34 -4.91 5.15 2.33
C GLY A 34 -5.98 4.27 2.99
N ASN A 35 -5.83 2.95 2.95
CA ASN A 35 -6.80 2.03 3.56
C ASN A 35 -6.86 2.15 5.09
N CYS A 36 -5.73 2.43 5.72
CA CYS A 36 -5.63 2.57 7.17
C CYS A 36 -6.25 3.88 7.67
N THR A 37 -6.07 4.98 6.94
CA THR A 37 -6.63 6.29 7.31
C THR A 37 -8.08 6.49 6.87
N ALA A 38 -8.52 5.83 5.79
CA ALA A 38 -9.88 5.94 5.24
C ALA A 38 -10.94 5.11 5.99
N GLY A 39 -10.56 4.37 7.04
CA GLY A 39 -11.53 3.62 7.83
C GLY A 39 -12.63 4.54 8.36
N SER A 40 -13.90 4.22 8.06
CA SER A 40 -15.05 4.88 8.64
C SER A 40 -14.96 4.78 10.17
N ASN A 41 -15.03 5.93 10.86
CA ASN A 41 -14.76 6.15 12.30
C ASN A 41 -13.33 6.57 12.70
N VAL A 42 -12.41 6.78 11.74
CA VAL A 42 -11.03 7.25 12.03
C VAL A 42 -10.92 8.77 12.13
N GLU A 43 -11.94 9.52 11.71
CA GLU A 43 -11.89 10.99 11.64
C GLU A 43 -11.63 11.70 12.97
N GLN A 44 -11.86 11.03 14.10
CA GLN A 44 -11.67 11.61 15.43
C GLN A 44 -10.29 11.32 16.04
N CYS A 45 -9.38 10.68 15.30
CA CYS A 45 -8.01 10.42 15.76
C CYS A 45 -7.02 11.34 15.04
N ASP A 46 -6.50 12.34 15.77
CA ASP A 46 -5.50 13.29 15.24
C ASP A 46 -4.18 12.59 14.90
N SER A 47 -3.86 11.51 15.61
CA SER A 47 -2.64 10.71 15.38
C SER A 47 -2.81 9.61 14.33
N ARG A 48 -3.87 9.64 13.52
CA ARG A 48 -4.19 8.58 12.54
C ARG A 48 -3.02 8.24 11.62
N GLU A 49 -2.38 9.26 11.05
CA GLU A 49 -1.31 9.07 10.10
C GLU A 49 -0.07 8.48 10.77
N GLU A 50 0.26 8.93 11.98
CA GLU A 50 1.39 8.41 12.74
C GLU A 50 1.18 6.94 13.09
N ILE A 51 -0.03 6.58 13.56
CA ILE A 51 -0.41 5.21 13.86
C ILE A 51 -0.26 4.31 12.63
N CYS A 52 -0.83 4.72 11.48
CA CYS A 52 -0.73 3.96 10.24
C CYS A 52 0.72 3.81 9.76
N ARG A 53 1.54 4.87 9.87
CA ARG A 53 2.96 4.82 9.51
C ARG A 53 3.77 3.83 10.35
N ARG A 54 3.42 3.66 11.63
CA ARG A 54 4.05 2.64 12.49
C ARG A 54 3.76 1.22 11.99
N PHE A 55 2.56 0.96 11.48
CA PHE A 55 2.23 -0.34 10.87
C PHE A 55 2.91 -0.55 9.51
N VAL A 56 3.07 0.49 8.68
CA VAL A 56 3.89 0.43 7.45
C VAL A 56 5.30 -0.06 7.76
N ASN A 57 5.95 0.59 8.72
CA ASN A 57 7.30 0.20 9.16
C ASN A 57 7.33 -1.26 9.66
N ALA A 58 6.23 -1.72 10.26
CA ALA A 58 6.12 -3.08 10.76
C ALA A 58 6.06 -4.13 9.67
N PHE A 59 5.34 -3.97 8.55
CA PHE A 59 5.35 -5.00 7.50
C PHE A 59 6.45 -4.81 6.44
N SER A 60 6.98 -3.59 6.29
CA SER A 60 8.04 -3.29 5.33
C SER A 60 9.39 -3.88 5.73
N GLN A 61 9.70 -3.91 7.03
CA GLN A 61 10.97 -4.48 7.52
C GLN A 61 11.16 -5.96 7.11
N PRO A 62 12.39 -6.36 6.69
CA PRO A 62 12.70 -7.75 6.37
C PRO A 62 12.62 -8.60 7.65
N ARG A 63 11.92 -9.73 7.57
CA ARG A 63 11.78 -10.69 8.67
C ARG A 63 11.88 -12.12 8.16
N ALA A 64 12.35 -13.01 9.02
CA ALA A 64 12.60 -14.41 8.67
C ALA A 64 11.33 -15.20 8.29
N SER A 65 10.14 -14.80 8.75
CA SER A 65 8.91 -15.55 8.49
C SER A 65 7.63 -14.71 8.57
N LEU A 66 6.56 -15.26 8.00
CA LEU A 66 5.19 -14.74 8.15
C LEU A 66 4.80 -14.58 9.64
N ALA A 67 5.12 -15.57 10.46
CA ALA A 67 4.83 -15.53 11.89
C ALA A 67 5.54 -14.37 12.59
N ALA A 68 6.81 -14.11 12.26
CA ALA A 68 7.56 -12.97 12.79
C ALA A 68 6.96 -11.62 12.35
N CYS A 69 6.51 -11.51 11.09
CA CYS A 69 5.83 -10.32 10.58
C CYS A 69 4.52 -10.04 11.33
N ARG A 70 3.65 -11.04 11.44
CA ARG A 70 2.37 -10.91 12.16
C ARG A 70 2.57 -10.59 13.64
N LYS A 71 3.56 -11.22 14.29
CA LYS A 71 3.92 -10.91 15.69
C LYS A 71 4.32 -9.44 15.87
N ALA A 72 5.02 -8.84 14.90
CA ALA A 72 5.37 -7.42 14.95
C ALA A 72 4.14 -6.51 14.81
N CYS A 73 3.24 -6.79 13.86
CA CYS A 73 1.96 -6.07 13.72
C CYS A 73 1.14 -6.15 15.02
N LYS A 74 0.94 -7.36 15.56
CA LYS A 74 0.17 -7.60 16.79
C LYS A 74 0.78 -6.88 18.00
N LYS A 75 2.11 -6.89 18.11
CA LYS A 75 2.84 -6.16 19.17
C LYS A 75 2.60 -4.65 19.13
N LEU A 76 2.41 -4.07 17.95
CA LEU A 76 2.03 -2.65 17.83
C LEU A 76 0.57 -2.44 18.23
N GLY A 77 -0.34 -3.33 17.81
CA GLY A 77 -1.75 -3.31 18.24
C GLY A 77 -1.91 -3.30 19.76
N TYR A 78 -1.01 -3.92 20.53
CA TYR A 78 -1.02 -3.87 22.00
C TYR A 78 -0.30 -2.65 22.60
N ARG A 79 0.76 -2.14 21.97
CA ARG A 79 1.55 -1.02 22.50
C ARG A 79 0.95 0.35 22.20
N LEU A 80 0.33 0.50 21.04
CA LEU A 80 -0.27 1.77 20.65
C LEU A 80 -1.40 2.19 21.58
N PRO A 81 -2.33 1.31 22.01
CA PRO A 81 -3.37 1.72 22.95
C PRO A 81 -2.81 2.29 24.26
N GLN A 82 -1.67 1.77 24.76
CA GLN A 82 -1.02 2.33 25.96
C GLN A 82 -0.44 3.73 25.71
N ARG A 83 0.13 3.95 24.52
CA ARG A 83 0.74 5.24 24.15
C ARG A 83 -0.29 6.31 23.78
N TYR A 84 -1.42 5.88 23.22
CA TYR A 84 -2.52 6.72 22.78
C TYR A 84 -3.74 6.60 23.71
N ALA A 85 -3.54 6.09 24.94
CA ALA A 85 -4.62 5.85 25.92
C ALA A 85 -5.38 7.13 26.29
N SER A 86 -4.69 8.27 26.25
CA SER A 86 -5.26 9.60 26.48
C SER A 86 -5.98 10.18 25.27
N LEU A 87 -5.80 9.61 24.08
CA LEU A 87 -6.34 10.11 22.83
C LEU A 87 -7.64 9.38 22.52
N ARG A 88 -8.75 10.05 22.88
CA ARG A 88 -10.11 9.57 22.61
C ARG A 88 -10.21 9.16 21.13
N ASN A 89 -10.88 8.04 20.87
CA ASN A 89 -11.27 7.59 19.54
C ASN A 89 -10.17 7.00 18.61
N CYS A 90 -8.92 6.86 19.07
CA CYS A 90 -7.87 6.18 18.28
C CYS A 90 -7.92 4.64 18.33
N GLY A 91 -8.76 4.04 19.17
CA GLY A 91 -8.85 2.57 19.29
C GLY A 91 -9.21 1.86 17.99
N ASN A 92 -10.16 2.43 17.23
CA ASN A 92 -10.63 1.84 15.97
C ASN A 92 -9.53 1.81 14.91
N ILE A 93 -8.75 2.90 14.77
CA ILE A 93 -7.66 2.92 13.80
C ILE A 93 -6.54 1.95 14.17
N ILE A 94 -6.25 1.78 15.47
CA ILE A 94 -5.22 0.84 15.91
C ILE A 94 -5.63 -0.59 15.59
N THR A 95 -6.88 -0.96 15.87
CA THR A 95 -7.42 -2.29 15.57
C THR A 95 -7.47 -2.55 14.06
N HIS A 96 -7.99 -1.60 13.29
CA HIS A 96 -8.05 -1.67 11.83
C HIS A 96 -6.66 -1.76 11.19
N GLY A 97 -5.74 -0.89 11.61
CA GLY A 97 -4.35 -0.88 11.15
C GLY A 97 -3.62 -2.18 11.48
N ALA A 98 -3.86 -2.79 12.65
CA ALA A 98 -3.30 -4.08 13.00
C ALA A 98 -3.80 -5.20 12.07
N ALA A 99 -5.10 -5.24 11.78
CA ALA A 99 -5.69 -6.22 10.88
C ALA A 99 -5.14 -6.08 9.45
N LEU A 100 -5.09 -4.86 8.91
CA LEU A 100 -4.49 -4.58 7.60
C LEU A 100 -3.00 -4.97 7.58
N CYS A 101 -2.26 -4.72 8.66
CA CYS A 101 -0.83 -5.05 8.74
C CYS A 101 -0.61 -6.56 8.64
N GLU A 102 -1.44 -7.34 9.32
CA GLU A 102 -1.40 -8.80 9.19
C GLU A 102 -1.72 -9.27 7.76
N GLN A 103 -2.69 -8.64 7.09
CA GLN A 103 -3.00 -8.93 5.69
C GLN A 103 -1.80 -8.64 4.77
N GLU A 104 -1.08 -7.53 4.98
CA GLU A 104 0.13 -7.23 4.22
C GLU A 104 1.25 -8.24 4.47
N CYS A 105 1.40 -8.72 5.71
CA CYS A 105 2.29 -9.84 6.00
C CYS A 105 1.89 -11.08 5.18
N TYR A 106 0.61 -11.49 5.17
CA TYR A 106 0.17 -12.62 4.34
C TYR A 106 0.47 -12.38 2.86
N ARG A 107 0.20 -11.19 2.32
CA ARG A 107 0.50 -10.84 0.92
C ARG A 107 2.00 -10.81 0.61
N LYS A 108 2.87 -10.56 1.58
CA LYS A 108 4.35 -10.57 1.42
C LYS A 108 4.91 -11.98 1.40
N TYR A 109 4.39 -12.88 2.24
CA TYR A 109 4.92 -14.25 2.38
C TYR A 109 4.16 -15.30 1.57
N ARG A 110 2.97 -15.00 1.03
CA ARG A 110 2.28 -15.88 0.06
C ARG A 110 2.88 -15.81 -1.34
N LYS A 111 3.66 -14.77 -1.64
CA LYS A 111 4.34 -14.56 -2.92
C LYS A 111 5.80 -15.04 -2.92
N GLN A 112 6.28 -15.55 -1.79
CA GLN A 112 7.59 -16.18 -1.63
C GLN A 112 7.38 -17.69 -1.60
#